data_AF-A0A399XYK3-F1
#
_entry.id   AF-A0A399XYK3-F1
#
_cell.length_a   1.000
_cell.length_b   1.000
_cell.length_c   1.000
_cell.angle_alpha   90.00
_cell.angle_beta   90.00
_cell.angle_gamma   90.00
#
_symmetry.space_group_name_H-M   'P 1'
#
loop_
_entity.id
_entity.type
_entity.pdbx_description
1 polymer ?
#
loop_
_entity_poly.entity_id
_entity_poly.type
_entity_poly.pdbx_seq_one_letter_code
_entity_poly.pdbx_strand_id
1 'polypeptide(L)' 'MPLVPGYEVIEPLGQGASATVWRARRRADGLVVALKVLERADGDVA' A
#
# COMPACT_ATOMS: atom_id res chain seq x y z
N MET A 1 -7.20 2.79 -5.30
CA MET A 1 -5.97 1.99 -5.37
C MET A 1 -4.77 2.92 -5.39
N PRO A 2 -3.76 2.75 -4.51
CA PRO A 2 -2.60 3.63 -4.44
C PRO A 2 -1.65 3.44 -5.63
N LEU A 3 -0.99 4.52 -6.06
CA LEU A 3 0.12 4.48 -7.00
C LEU A 3 1.44 4.39 -6.22
N VAL A 4 2.14 3.27 -6.35
CA VAL A 4 3.45 3.07 -5.71
C VAL A 4 4.49 2.80 -6.80
N PRO A 5 5.48 3.70 -7.00
CA PRO A 5 6.51 3.51 -8.02
C PRO A 5 7.21 2.15 -7.92
N GLY A 6 7.38 1.47 -9.06
CA GLY A 6 8.01 0.15 -9.11
C GLY A 6 7.07 -1.03 -8.77
N TYR A 7 5.81 -0.77 -8.44
CA TYR A 7 4.81 -1.81 -8.16
C TYR A 7 3.60 -1.68 -9.06
N GLU A 8 2.96 -2.80 -9.32
CA GLU A 8 1.59 -2.89 -9.82
C GLU A 8 0.72 -3.31 -8.66
N VAL A 9 -0.10 -2.39 -8.16
CA VAL A 9 -1.03 -2.65 -7.07
C VAL A 9 -2.29 -3.32 -7.66
N ILE A 10 -2.81 -4.34 -6.99
CA ILE A 10 -3.87 -5.21 -7.54
C ILE A 10 -5.16 -5.07 -6.72
N GLU A 11 -5.19 -5.61 -5.50
CA GLU A 11 -6.38 -5.67 -4.66
C GLU A 11 -6.02 -5.46 -3.18
N PRO A 12 -6.90 -4.89 -2.35
CA PRO A 12 -6.67 -4.83 -0.91
C PRO A 12 -6.71 -6.26 -0.32
N LEU A 13 -5.78 -6.54 0.58
CA LEU A 13 -5.73 -7.78 1.37
C LEU A 13 -6.31 -7.60 2.77
N GLY A 14 -6.29 -6.37 3.29
CA GLY A 14 -6.86 -6.05 4.60
C GLY A 14 -6.70 -4.58 4.96
N GLN A 15 -7.53 -4.11 5.88
CA GLN A 15 -7.53 -2.75 6.38
C GLN A 15 -7.38 -2.75 7.91
N GLY A 16 -6.45 -1.95 8.41
CA GLY A 16 -6.26 -1.68 9.82
C GLY A 16 -6.46 -0.20 10.13
N ALA A 17 -6.32 0.17 11.41
CA ALA A 17 -6.61 1.53 11.89
C ALA A 17 -5.78 2.64 11.25
N SER A 18 -4.61 2.34 10.68
CA SER A 18 -3.67 3.34 10.15
C SER A 18 -3.12 3.01 8.77
N ALA A 19 -3.61 1.92 8.16
CA ALA A 19 -3.06 1.43 6.90
C ALA A 19 -4.01 0.49 6.19
N THR A 20 -3.89 0.46 4.86
CA THR A 20 -4.44 -0.62 4.03
C THR A 20 -3.28 -1.46 3.49
N VAL A 21 -3.38 -2.78 3.61
CA VAL A 21 -2.44 -3.73 3.02
C VAL A 21 -2.98 -4.16 1.65
N TRP A 22 -2.14 -4.10 0.62
CA TRP A 22 -2.48 -4.43 -0.75
C TRP A 22 -1.65 -5.58 -1.28
N ARG A 23 -2.24 -6.43 -2.12
CA ARG A 23 -1.51 -7.32 -3.00
C ARG A 23 -0.90 -6.51 -4.12
N ALA A 24 0.38 -6.74 -4.40
CA ALA A 24 1.05 -6.09 -5.50
C ALA A 24 2.06 -7.02 -6.18
N ARG A 25 2.41 -6.68 -7.42
CA ARG A 25 3.53 -7.29 -8.17
C ARG A 25 4.67 -6.28 -8.25
N ARG A 26 5.84 -6.64 -7.76
CA ARG A 26 7.07 -5.84 -7.93
C ARG A 26 7.51 -5.92 -9.39
N ARG A 27 7.68 -4.77 -10.05
CA ARG A 27 8.00 -4.72 -11.48
C ARG A 27 9.42 -5.22 -11.81
N ALA A 28 10.34 -5.12 -10.86
CA ALA A 28 11.74 -5.49 -11.07
C ALA A 28 11.94 -6.99 -11.34
N ASP A 29 11.13 -7.85 -10.73
CA ASP A 29 11.32 -9.31 -10.76
C ASP A 29 10.02 -10.12 -10.76
N GLY A 30 8.87 -9.46 -10.81
CA GLY A 30 7.56 -10.12 -10.84
C GLY A 30 7.10 -10.68 -9.50
N LEU A 31 7.85 -10.49 -8.41
CA LEU A 31 7.50 -11.07 -7.11
C LEU A 31 6.17 -10.50 -6.59
N VAL A 32 5.27 -11.39 -6.17
CA VAL A 32 4.03 -11.02 -5.49
C VAL A 32 4.34 -10.68 -4.04
N VAL A 33 3.95 -9.49 -3.60
CA VAL A 33 4.23 -8.94 -2.27
C VAL A 33 2.97 -8.35 -1.63
N ALA A 34 3.02 -8.17 -0.31
CA ALA A 34 2.08 -7.34 0.43
C ALA A 34 2.67 -5.93 0.64
N LEU A 35 1.98 -4.90 0.17
CA LEU A 35 2.33 -3.49 0.42
C LEU A 35 1.45 -2.92 1.54
N LYS A 36 2.05 -2.56 2.67
CA LYS A 36 1.37 -1.82 3.74
C LYS A 36 1.44 -0.33 3.44
N VAL A 37 0.34 0.26 2.99
CA VAL A 37 0.26 1.69 2.66
C VAL A 37 -0.36 2.40 3.86
N LEU A 38 0.40 3.29 4.47
CA LEU A 38 -0.04 4.07 5.63
C LEU A 38 -0.99 5.19 5.19
N GLU A 39 -2.05 5.40 5.96
CA GLU A 39 -2.87 6.60 5.83
C GLU A 39 -2.12 7.76 6.48
N ARG A 40 -2.10 8.91 5.80
CA ARG A 40 -1.51 10.11 6.37
C ARG A 40 -2.44 10.58 7.48
N ALA A 41 -1.93 10.72 8.69
CA ALA A 41 -2.64 11.47 9.71
C ALA A 41 -2.51 12.95 9.34
N ASP A 42 -3.62 13.58 8.93
CA ASP A 42 -3.70 15.03 8.91
C ASP A 42 -3.83 15.49 10.37
N GLY A 43 -2.69 15.66 11.03
CA GLY A 43 -2.62 16.20 12.37
C GLY A 43 -2.25 17.67 12.31
N ASP A 44 -3.22 18.56 12.59
CA ASP A 44 -2.87 19.83 13.21
C ASP A 44 -2.36 19.51 14.61
N VAL A 45 -1.09 19.83 14.86
CA VAL A 45 -0.55 19.84 16.21
C VAL A 45 -1.10 21.10 16.87
N ALA A 46 -2.13 20.93 17.69
CA ALA A 46 -2.66 21.99 18.56
C ALA A 46 -1.66 22.37 19.65
#